data_AF-A0A948WM18-F1
#
_entry.id   AF-A0A948WM18-F1
#
_cell.length_a   1.000
_cell.length_b   1.000
_cell.length_c   1.000
_cell.angle_alpha   90.00
_cell.angle_beta   90.00
_cell.angle_gamma   90.00
#
_symmetry.space_group_name_H-M   'P 1'
#
loop_
_entity.id
_entity.type
_entity.pdbx_description
1 polymer ?
#
loop_
_entity_poly.entity_id
_entity_poly.type
_entity_poly.pdbx_seq_one_letter_code
_entity_poly.pdbx_strand_id
1 'polypeptide(L)'
;MAVRVEVVSHPLVQDSLTKVRDKATPNALFRQELERVGMLLLVEATRRFATKSVTVDTPLTATQGAVLATQPVVIPVLRAGLGFVHAAQD
;
A
#
# COMPACT_ATOMS: atom_id res chain seq x y z
N MET A 1 8.51 7.07 25.85
CA MET A 1 7.52 6.29 25.08
C MET A 1 8.26 5.32 24.17
N ALA A 2 7.93 4.03 24.21
CA ALA A 2 8.46 3.08 23.24
C ALA A 2 7.63 3.19 21.95
N VAL A 3 8.29 3.43 20.82
CA VAL A 3 7.65 3.45 19.50
C VAL A 3 7.52 2.01 19.03
N ARG A 4 6.30 1.56 18.72
CA ARG A 4 6.08 0.26 18.08
C ARG A 4 6.51 0.36 16.62
N VAL A 5 7.47 -0.47 16.22
CA VAL A 5 7.97 -0.55 14.84
C VAL A 5 7.62 -1.91 14.28
N GLU A 6 7.11 -1.92 13.05
CA GLU A 6 6.80 -3.14 12.31
C GLU A 6 7.66 -3.18 11.04
N VAL A 7 8.49 -4.20 10.92
CA VAL A 7 9.41 -4.36 9.78
C VAL A 7 8.78 -5.33 8.79
N VAL A 8 8.44 -4.83 7.60
CA VAL A 8 7.82 -5.65 6.55
C VAL A 8 8.87 -6.51 5.85
N SER A 9 8.99 -7.78 6.27
CA SER A 9 9.97 -8.75 5.77
C SER A 9 9.42 -9.59 4.60
N HIS A 10 8.95 -8.93 3.54
CA HIS A 10 8.44 -9.61 2.33
C HIS A 10 9.50 -9.60 1.21
N PRO A 11 9.75 -10.72 0.49
CA PRO A 11 10.79 -10.78 -0.55
C PRO A 11 10.65 -9.70 -1.64
N LEU A 12 9.43 -9.42 -2.08
CA LEU A 12 9.18 -8.35 -3.07
C LEU A 12 9.50 -6.95 -2.55
N VAL A 13 9.31 -6.69 -1.24
CA VAL A 13 9.72 -5.42 -0.63
C VAL A 13 11.24 -5.33 -0.64
N GLN A 14 11.95 -6.42 -0.33
CA GLN A 14 13.41 -6.43 -0.30
C GLN A 14 14.03 -6.24 -1.69
N ASP A 15 13.46 -6.85 -2.73
CA ASP A 15 13.88 -6.67 -4.12
C ASP A 15 13.72 -5.20 -4.56
N SER A 16 12.53 -4.63 -4.38
CA SER A 16 12.27 -3.23 -4.72
C SER A 16 13.13 -2.27 -3.90
N LEU A 17 13.28 -2.52 -2.60
CA LEU A 17 14.11 -1.69 -1.73
C LEU A 17 15.58 -1.73 -2.13
N THR A 18 16.07 -2.87 -2.64
CA THR A 18 17.44 -2.98 -3.18
C THR A 18 17.63 -2.05 -4.37
N LYS A 19 16.68 -2.05 -5.32
CA LYS A 19 16.71 -1.16 -6.49
C LYS A 19 16.58 0.32 -6.11
N VAL A 20 15.72 0.64 -5.13
CA VAL A 20 15.57 2.01 -4.59
C VAL A 20 16.88 2.51 -3.97
N ARG A 21 17.67 1.61 -3.37
CA ARG A 21 18.96 1.94 -2.74
C ARG A 21 20.14 1.99 -3.71
N ASP A 22 20.04 1.34 -4.86
CA ASP A 22 21.12 1.34 -5.85
C ASP A 22 21.23 2.71 -6.54
N LYS A 23 22.42 3.31 -6.43
CA LYS A 23 22.75 4.60 -7.06
C LYS A 23 22.72 4.56 -8.59
N ALA A 24 22.82 3.37 -9.19
CA ALA A 24 22.79 3.18 -10.63
C ALA A 24 21.35 3.11 -11.17
N THR A 25 20.33 3.00 -10.30
CA THR A 25 18.93 2.93 -10.71
C THR A 25 18.49 4.23 -11.39
N PRO A 26 18.02 4.20 -12.64
CA PRO A 26 17.53 5.39 -13.32
C PRO A 26 16.29 5.98 -12.63
N ASN A 27 16.13 7.30 -12.70
CA ASN A 27 15.04 8.04 -12.02
C ASN A 27 13.63 7.49 -12.32
N ALA A 28 13.39 7.00 -13.54
CA ALA A 28 12.10 6.40 -13.90
C ALA A 28 11.85 5.09 -13.13
N LEU A 29 12.84 4.20 -13.09
CA LEU A 29 12.74 2.93 -12.37
C LEU A 29 12.68 3.14 -10.85
N PHE A 30 13.43 4.12 -10.33
CA PHE A 30 13.36 4.49 -8.92
C PHE A 30 11.92 4.82 -8.49
N ARG A 31 11.19 5.62 -9.29
CA ARG A 31 9.81 5.99 -9.02
C ARG A 31 8.88 4.77 -9.03
N GLN A 32 9.01 3.90 -10.02
CA GLN A 32 8.21 2.67 -10.13
C GLN A 32 8.44 1.73 -8.95
N GLU A 33 9.69 1.56 -8.52
CA GLU A 33 10.02 0.69 -7.39
C GLU A 33 9.57 1.31 -6.05
N LEU A 34 9.59 2.65 -5.93
CA LEU A 34 9.05 3.36 -4.77
C LEU A 34 7.52 3.18 -4.63
N GLU A 35 6.79 3.29 -5.75
CA GLU A 35 5.35 3.02 -5.81
C GLU A 35 5.05 1.57 -5.40
N ARG A 36 5.84 0.61 -5.89
CA ARG A 36 5.71 -0.80 -5.53
C ARG A 36 5.95 -1.06 -4.04
N VAL A 37 6.98 -0.45 -3.46
CA VAL A 37 7.20 -0.52 -2.00
C VAL A 37 6.00 0.07 -1.27
N GLY A 38 5.51 1.24 -1.70
CA GLY A 38 4.33 1.88 -1.12
C GLY A 38 3.09 0.99 -1.08
N MET A 39 2.77 0.35 -2.20
CA MET A 39 1.63 -0.58 -2.30
C MET A 39 1.76 -1.75 -1.31
N LEU A 40 2.95 -2.38 -1.26
CA LEU A 40 3.19 -3.51 -0.36
C LEU A 40 3.14 -3.09 1.12
N LEU A 41 3.63 -1.90 1.44
CA LEU A 41 3.50 -1.33 2.78
C LEU A 41 2.04 -1.04 3.14
N LEU A 42 1.24 -0.54 2.19
CA LEU A 42 -0.18 -0.25 2.40
C LEU A 42 -0.96 -1.53 2.70
N VAL A 43 -0.71 -2.61 1.96
CA VAL A 43 -1.31 -3.94 2.23
C VAL A 43 -1.01 -4.40 3.65
N GLU A 44 0.23 -4.24 4.11
CA GLU A 44 0.59 -4.63 5.48
C GLU A 44 -0.01 -3.70 6.53
N ALA A 45 0.06 -2.38 6.31
CA ALA A 45 -0.45 -1.37 7.23
C ALA A 45 -1.97 -1.45 7.42
N THR A 46 -2.70 -1.87 6.38
CA THR A 46 -4.16 -1.99 6.38
C THR A 46 -4.67 -3.39 6.75
N ARG A 47 -3.77 -4.36 7.03
CA ARG A 47 -4.10 -5.78 7.33
C ARG A 47 -5.19 -5.96 8.39
N ARG A 48 -5.31 -5.01 9.33
CA ARG A 48 -6.24 -5.08 10.46
C ARG A 48 -7.40 -4.09 10.38
N PHE A 49 -7.63 -3.48 9.22
CA PHE A 49 -8.74 -2.54 9.05
C PHE A 49 -10.07 -3.28 9.22
N ALA A 50 -10.99 -2.65 9.95
CA ALA A 50 -12.34 -3.18 10.12
C ALA A 50 -13.10 -3.14 8.80
N THR A 51 -13.93 -4.16 8.57
CA THR A 51 -14.83 -4.26 7.42
C THR A 51 -16.28 -4.37 7.89
N LYS A 52 -17.21 -4.02 7.01
CA LYS A 52 -18.65 -4.22 7.18
C LYS A 52 -19.18 -5.14 6.08
N SER A 53 -20.10 -6.03 6.44
CA SER A 53 -20.77 -6.90 5.47
C SER A 53 -21.76 -6.11 4.64
N VAL A 54 -21.80 -6.39 3.33
CA VAL A 54 -22.74 -5.81 2.38
C VAL A 54 -23.27 -6.90 1.46
N THR A 55 -24.53 -6.81 1.06
CA THR A 55 -25.09 -7.67 0.01
C THR A 55 -24.87 -7.03 -1.35
N VAL A 56 -24.37 -7.80 -2.31
CA VAL A 56 -24.15 -7.36 -3.70
C VAL A 56 -24.75 -8.35 -4.68
N ASP A 57 -25.30 -7.84 -5.78
CA ASP A 57 -25.77 -8.66 -6.89
C ASP A 57 -24.63 -8.93 -7.87
N THR A 58 -24.29 -10.21 -8.05
CA THR A 58 -23.39 -10.65 -9.12
C THR A 58 -24.21 -10.97 -10.37
N PRO A 59 -23.60 -11.10 -11.56
CA PRO A 59 -24.33 -11.51 -12.77
C PRO A 59 -25.10 -12.84 -12.65
N LEU A 60 -24.79 -13.68 -11.65
CA LEU A 60 -25.43 -14.97 -11.43
C LEU A 60 -26.38 -14.97 -10.23
N THR A 61 -26.02 -14.32 -9.12
CA THR A 61 -26.81 -14.34 -7.87
C THR A 61 -26.36 -13.28 -6.85
N ALA A 62 -27.20 -13.02 -5.83
CA ALA A 62 -26.86 -12.17 -4.70
C ALA A 62 -25.89 -12.89 -3.75
N THR A 63 -24.89 -12.18 -3.22
CA THR A 63 -23.92 -12.73 -2.25
C THR A 63 -23.49 -11.70 -1.21
N GLN A 64 -22.90 -12.17 -0.12
CA GLN A 64 -22.30 -11.34 0.92
C GLN A 64 -20.86 -10.98 0.56
N GLY A 65 -20.58 -9.69 0.48
CA GLY A 65 -19.25 -9.11 0.37
C GLY A 65 -18.83 -8.38 1.64
N ALA A 66 -17.62 -7.82 1.60
CA ALA A 66 -17.08 -6.98 2.67
C ALA A 66 -16.49 -5.70 2.07
N VAL A 67 -16.76 -4.56 2.72
CA VAL A 67 -16.16 -3.26 2.37
C VAL A 67 -15.50 -2.67 3.61
N LEU A 68 -14.53 -1.77 3.43
CA LEU A 68 -13.91 -1.07 4.56
C LEU A 68 -14.98 -0.36 5.39
N ALA A 69 -14.89 -0.50 6.72
CA ALA A 69 -15.82 0.14 7.64
C ALA A 69 -15.61 1.66 7.70
N THR A 70 -14.40 2.13 7.39
CA THR A 70 -14.03 3.54 7.37
C THR A 70 -13.03 3.79 6.26
N GLN A 71 -13.19 4.89 5.53
CA GLN A 71 -12.25 5.29 4.48
C GLN A 71 -11.01 5.93 5.12
N PRO A 72 -9.79 5.41 4.88
CA PRO A 72 -8.57 6.05 5.38
C PRO A 72 -8.30 7.37 4.64
N VAL A 73 -7.70 8.33 5.35
CA VAL A 73 -7.19 9.58 4.77
C VAL A 73 -5.68 9.45 4.57
N VAL A 74 -5.22 9.65 3.35
CA VAL A 74 -3.80 9.57 2.99
C VAL A 74 -3.21 10.98 2.99
N ILE A 75 -2.18 11.21 3.81
CA ILE A 75 -1.51 12.51 3.92
C ILE A 75 -0.04 12.35 3.50
N PRO A 76 0.34 12.76 2.28
CA PRO A 76 1.73 12.72 1.87
C PRO A 76 2.54 13.87 2.47
N VAL A 77 3.72 13.55 3.00
CA VAL A 77 4.70 14.56 3.38
C VAL A 77 5.51 14.97 2.15
N LEU A 78 5.34 16.21 1.72
CA LEU A 78 5.92 16.71 0.48
C LEU A 78 7.43 17.01 0.62
N ARG A 79 8.21 16.88 -0.46
CA ARG A 79 7.83 16.43 -1.83
C ARG A 79 7.95 14.92 -2.02
N ALA A 80 8.81 14.27 -1.25
CA ALA A 80 9.18 12.87 -1.44
C ALA A 80 7.99 11.90 -1.28
N GLY A 81 7.00 12.27 -0.46
CA GLY A 81 5.79 11.47 -0.26
C GLY A 81 4.96 11.27 -1.54
N LEU A 82 5.08 12.14 -2.56
CA LEU A 82 4.30 12.01 -3.81
C LEU A 82 4.57 10.71 -4.55
N GLY A 83 5.78 10.15 -4.44
CA GLY A 83 6.11 8.87 -5.07
C GLY A 83 5.43 7.65 -4.44
N PHE A 84 4.73 7.82 -3.30
CA PHE A 84 3.94 6.79 -2.64
C PHE A 84 2.43 6.98 -2.84
N VAL A 85 1.99 8.17 -3.24
CA VAL A 85 0.58 8.56 -3.24
C VAL A 85 -0.21 7.81 -4.30
N HIS A 86 0.40 7.53 -5.46
CA HIS A 86 -0.27 6.82 -6.54
C HIS A 86 -0.79 5.46 -6.07
N ALA A 87 0.01 4.74 -5.26
CA ALA A 87 -0.36 3.46 -4.68
C ALA A 87 -1.50 3.52 -3.64
N ALA A 88 -1.86 4.71 -3.15
CA ALA A 88 -2.84 4.88 -2.08
C ALA A 88 -4.11 5.63 -2.53
N GLN A 89 -4.16 6.07 -3.80
CA GLN A 89 -5.29 6.78 -4.40
C GLN A 89 -6.13 5.90 -5.32
N ASP A 90 -5.59 4.78 -5.77
CA ASP A 90 -6.28 3.73 -6.54
C ASP A 90 -6.92 2.70 -5.59
#